data_AF-T1FBP3-F1
#
_entry.id   AF-T1FBP3-F1
#
_cell.length_a   1.000
_cell.length_b   1.000
_cell.length_c   1.000
_cell.angle_alpha   90.00
_cell.angle_beta   90.00
_cell.angle_gamma   90.00
#
_symmetry.space_group_name_H-M   'P 1'
#
loop_
_entity.id
_entity.type
_entity.pdbx_description
1 polymer ?
#
loop_
_entity_poly.entity_id
_entity_poly.type
_entity_poly.pdbx_seq_one_letter_code
_entity_poly.pdbx_strand_id
1 'polypeptide(L)'
;MTGCNVEKILGIVKIASITGQAQANATFQLLKLWDVSEDIIGMCFDTTAANTGTSSGACVLLEKLLHRNLLHFACGHHVHELIIGEVFTVLFGPSRGPNIGMFERFRAYWPNINQSNHKPLDDDRMNHSLLQMMRFDIVPSLTCFLSADSSYIPREDYKELVELCLLVLGYPMQTDGKYHFRVPGAYHMARWMAKVIYCLKMYLFRNEFKLTATETKSLTEFCLFATHIYVPAWMLCPIPSDAPDLPLFQKVANVVKSLKVVNDTAERTVALMTNFNQSITKNETELQKLIQINSTELSFGIIKLPLPCENCLFSVEYFVILSINL
;
A
#
# COMPACT_ATOMS: atom_id res chain seq x y z
N MET A 1 -12.84 -7.67 -17.53
CA MET A 1 -12.12 -8.31 -18.64
C MET A 1 -11.32 -7.24 -19.33
N THR A 2 -10.02 -7.47 -19.48
CA THR A 2 -9.14 -6.53 -20.18
C THR A 2 -8.40 -7.29 -21.28
N GLY A 3 -8.36 -6.71 -22.49
CA GLY A 3 -7.71 -7.24 -23.69
C GLY A 3 -7.83 -6.24 -24.84
N CYS A 4 -6.83 -6.17 -25.74
CA CYS A 4 -6.85 -5.28 -26.92
C CYS A 4 -7.16 -3.79 -26.63
N ASN A 5 -6.66 -3.23 -25.52
CA ASN A 5 -6.96 -1.86 -25.04
C ASN A 5 -8.43 -1.61 -24.71
N VAL A 6 -9.22 -2.67 -24.49
CA VAL A 6 -10.63 -2.58 -24.08
C VAL A 6 -10.77 -3.14 -22.67
N GLU A 7 -11.46 -2.38 -21.82
CA GLU A 7 -11.94 -2.85 -20.53
C GLU A 7 -13.45 -3.03 -20.55
N LYS A 8 -13.88 -4.22 -20.11
CA LYS A 8 -15.30 -4.55 -20.00
C LYS A 8 -15.61 -5.18 -18.66
N ILE A 9 -16.54 -4.57 -17.94
CA ILE A 9 -17.15 -5.17 -16.76
C ILE A 9 -18.10 -6.26 -17.25
N LEU A 10 -17.79 -7.52 -16.93
CA LEU A 10 -18.65 -8.67 -17.26
C LEU A 10 -19.87 -8.74 -16.32
N GLY A 11 -19.72 -8.30 -15.08
CA GLY A 11 -20.83 -8.23 -14.14
C GLY A 11 -20.38 -7.79 -12.76
N ILE A 12 -21.34 -7.30 -11.98
CA ILE A 12 -21.18 -7.01 -10.56
C ILE A 12 -22.09 -7.99 -9.82
N VAL A 13 -21.51 -9.01 -9.21
CA VAL A 13 -22.27 -10.09 -8.57
C VAL A 13 -22.30 -9.88 -7.07
N LYS A 14 -23.50 -9.79 -6.51
CA LYS A 14 -23.68 -9.81 -5.06
C LYS A 14 -23.64 -11.26 -4.58
N ILE A 15 -22.56 -11.63 -3.90
CA ILE A 15 -22.40 -12.95 -3.28
C ILE A 15 -22.83 -12.91 -1.82
N ALA A 16 -23.45 -14.00 -1.34
CA ALA A 16 -23.94 -14.10 0.04
C ALA A 16 -22.83 -14.37 1.06
N SER A 17 -21.65 -14.78 0.59
CA SER A 17 -20.48 -15.12 1.40
C SER A 17 -19.22 -14.64 0.68
N ILE A 18 -18.25 -14.12 1.44
CA ILE A 18 -16.94 -13.65 0.96
C ILE A 18 -15.88 -14.78 0.90
N THR A 19 -16.32 -16.04 0.91
CA THR A 19 -15.41 -17.19 0.84
C THR A 19 -14.85 -17.36 -0.57
N GLY A 20 -13.63 -17.90 -0.67
CA GLY A 20 -13.00 -18.18 -1.96
C GLY A 20 -13.86 -19.04 -2.89
N GLN A 21 -14.59 -20.01 -2.34
CA GLN A 21 -15.54 -20.84 -3.11
C GLN A 21 -16.69 -20.04 -3.70
N ALA A 22 -17.27 -19.11 -2.94
CA ALA A 22 -18.39 -18.29 -3.42
C ALA A 22 -17.92 -17.33 -4.51
N GLN A 23 -16.75 -16.72 -4.33
CA GLN A 23 -16.10 -15.86 -5.32
C GLN A 23 -15.76 -16.64 -6.61
N ALA A 24 -15.09 -17.79 -6.51
CA ALA A 24 -14.75 -18.62 -7.68
C ALA A 24 -15.98 -19.07 -8.48
N ASN A 25 -17.02 -19.53 -7.79
CA ASN A 25 -18.26 -19.98 -8.44
C ASN A 25 -18.95 -18.81 -9.17
N ALA A 26 -19.09 -17.65 -8.51
CA ALA A 26 -19.70 -16.48 -9.12
C ALA A 26 -18.93 -16.02 -10.37
N THR A 27 -17.60 -15.98 -10.26
CA THR A 27 -16.71 -15.64 -11.37
C THR A 27 -16.84 -16.62 -12.53
N PHE A 28 -16.85 -17.93 -12.26
CA PHE A 28 -17.02 -18.95 -13.28
C PHE A 28 -18.38 -18.86 -14.00
N GLN A 29 -19.47 -18.60 -13.27
CA GLN A 29 -20.79 -18.41 -13.87
C GLN A 29 -20.83 -17.19 -14.79
N LEU A 30 -20.17 -16.09 -14.42
CA LEU A 30 -20.01 -14.95 -15.33
C LEU A 30 -19.22 -15.33 -16.58
N LEU A 31 -18.11 -16.06 -16.44
CA LEU A 31 -17.32 -16.51 -17.59
C LEU A 31 -18.10 -17.40 -18.55
N LYS A 32 -19.01 -18.23 -18.03
CA LYS A 32 -19.89 -19.06 -18.85
C LYS A 32 -21.01 -18.26 -19.49
N LEU A 33 -21.60 -17.31 -18.77
CA LEU A 33 -22.66 -16.43 -19.29
C LEU A 33 -22.17 -15.59 -20.49
N TRP A 34 -20.93 -15.14 -20.44
CA TRP A 34 -20.31 -14.35 -21.51
C TRP A 34 -19.67 -15.20 -22.61
N ASP A 35 -19.64 -16.53 -22.45
CA ASP A 35 -18.99 -17.46 -23.37
C ASP A 35 -17.50 -17.16 -23.64
N VAL A 36 -16.79 -16.78 -22.58
CA VAL A 36 -15.37 -16.37 -22.62
C VAL A 36 -14.48 -17.24 -21.73
N SER A 37 -15.01 -18.36 -21.25
CA SER A 37 -14.31 -19.24 -20.31
C SER A 37 -13.00 -19.78 -20.87
N GLU A 38 -12.91 -19.94 -22.20
CA GLU A 38 -11.72 -20.46 -22.89
C GLU A 38 -10.70 -19.36 -23.26
N ASP A 39 -11.11 -18.08 -23.26
CA ASP A 39 -10.24 -16.96 -23.69
C ASP A 39 -9.41 -16.35 -22.55
N ILE A 40 -9.72 -16.73 -21.31
CA ILE A 40 -9.02 -16.23 -20.13
C ILE A 40 -7.59 -16.74 -20.03
N ILE A 41 -6.64 -15.85 -19.82
CA ILE A 41 -5.22 -16.21 -19.66
C ILE A 41 -4.68 -15.94 -18.25
N GLY A 42 -5.38 -15.12 -17.47
CA GLY A 42 -4.91 -14.69 -16.18
C GLY A 42 -5.98 -14.06 -15.33
N MET A 43 -5.68 -13.96 -14.05
CA MET A 43 -6.52 -13.38 -13.01
C MET A 43 -5.72 -12.38 -12.20
N CYS A 44 -6.31 -11.24 -11.92
CA CYS A 44 -5.85 -10.23 -10.99
C CYS A 44 -6.78 -10.23 -9.77
N PHE A 45 -6.19 -10.24 -8.58
CA PHE A 45 -6.91 -10.42 -7.33
C PHE A 45 -6.20 -9.70 -6.18
N ASP A 46 -6.95 -9.30 -5.15
CA ASP A 46 -6.35 -8.87 -3.89
C ASP A 46 -5.71 -10.06 -3.14
N THR A 47 -4.67 -9.81 -2.36
CA THR A 47 -3.94 -10.89 -1.64
C THR A 47 -4.63 -11.34 -0.35
N THR A 48 -5.96 -11.24 -0.27
CA THR A 48 -6.71 -11.75 0.88
C THR A 48 -6.64 -13.27 0.91
N ALA A 49 -6.82 -13.86 2.09
CA ALA A 49 -6.81 -15.32 2.26
C ALA A 49 -7.97 -16.00 1.48
N ALA A 50 -9.09 -15.30 1.30
CA ALA A 50 -10.22 -15.79 0.50
C ALA A 50 -9.83 -16.01 -0.97
N ASN A 51 -8.98 -15.15 -1.53
CA ASN A 51 -8.48 -15.30 -2.90
C ASN A 51 -7.26 -16.24 -2.99
N THR A 52 -6.31 -16.09 -2.07
CA THR A 52 -4.96 -16.71 -2.16
C THR A 52 -4.78 -18.02 -1.38
N GLY A 53 -5.80 -18.49 -0.67
CA GLY A 53 -5.72 -19.73 0.11
C GLY A 53 -5.26 -20.93 -0.74
N THR A 54 -4.27 -21.68 -0.25
CA THR A 54 -3.58 -22.74 -1.01
C THR A 54 -4.49 -23.90 -1.45
N SER A 55 -5.56 -24.18 -0.70
CA SER A 55 -6.50 -25.27 -1.00
C SER A 55 -7.92 -24.79 -1.32
N SER A 56 -8.32 -23.65 -0.73
CA SER A 56 -9.69 -23.12 -0.78
C SER A 56 -9.78 -21.67 -1.26
N GLY A 57 -8.68 -21.10 -1.76
CA GLY A 57 -8.66 -19.77 -2.34
C GLY A 57 -9.43 -19.72 -3.65
N ALA A 58 -10.05 -18.58 -3.94
CA ALA A 58 -10.81 -18.39 -5.17
C ALA A 58 -9.97 -18.67 -6.43
N CYS A 59 -8.68 -18.31 -6.43
CA CYS A 59 -7.77 -18.54 -7.55
C CYS A 59 -7.63 -20.04 -7.86
N VAL A 60 -7.30 -20.84 -6.84
CA VAL A 60 -7.12 -22.30 -6.95
C VAL A 60 -8.44 -22.97 -7.37
N LEU A 61 -9.56 -22.50 -6.83
CA LEU A 61 -10.87 -23.07 -7.13
C LEU A 61 -11.33 -22.72 -8.54
N LEU A 62 -11.04 -21.52 -9.03
CA LEU A 62 -11.38 -21.11 -10.39
C LEU A 62 -10.57 -21.89 -11.44
N GLU A 63 -9.29 -22.13 -11.21
CA GLU A 63 -8.46 -22.99 -12.09
C GLU A 63 -9.00 -24.42 -12.16
N LYS A 64 -9.46 -24.97 -11.02
CA LYS A 64 -10.13 -26.28 -10.99
C LYS A 64 -11.43 -26.30 -11.80
N LEU A 65 -12.24 -25.24 -11.72
CA LEU A 65 -13.50 -25.10 -12.48
C LEU A 65 -13.25 -24.95 -13.98
N LEU A 66 -12.16 -24.27 -14.37
CA LEU A 66 -11.77 -24.07 -15.76
C LEU A 66 -10.91 -25.21 -16.33
N HIS A 67 -10.51 -26.18 -15.48
CA HIS A 67 -9.62 -27.28 -15.84
C HIS A 67 -8.29 -26.84 -16.46
N ARG A 68 -7.76 -25.68 -16.06
CA ARG A 68 -6.48 -25.14 -16.53
C ARG A 68 -5.86 -24.16 -15.54
N ASN A 69 -4.55 -24.00 -15.62
CA ASN A 69 -3.81 -22.99 -14.87
C ASN A 69 -3.93 -21.63 -15.55
N LEU A 70 -3.98 -20.57 -14.76
CA LEU A 70 -4.03 -19.19 -15.21
C LEU A 70 -2.83 -18.41 -14.66
N LEU A 71 -2.47 -17.30 -15.30
CA LEU A 71 -1.48 -16.38 -14.75
C LEU A 71 -2.06 -15.65 -13.53
N HIS A 72 -1.30 -15.61 -12.43
CA HIS A 72 -1.73 -14.97 -11.18
C HIS A 72 -1.08 -13.60 -11.04
N PHE A 73 -1.90 -12.56 -11.04
CA PHE A 73 -1.49 -11.17 -10.89
C PHE A 73 -1.98 -10.63 -9.55
N ALA A 74 -1.21 -10.86 -8.48
CA ALA A 74 -1.51 -10.31 -7.18
C ALA A 74 -1.51 -8.77 -7.22
N CYS A 75 -2.53 -8.16 -6.62
CA CYS A 75 -2.67 -6.70 -6.61
C CYS A 75 -1.53 -6.04 -5.83
N GLY A 76 -0.65 -5.31 -6.53
CA GLY A 76 0.45 -4.58 -5.91
C GLY A 76 -0.02 -3.47 -4.97
N HIS A 77 -1.14 -2.79 -5.24
CA HIS A 77 -1.73 -1.83 -4.30
C HIS A 77 -2.10 -2.49 -2.98
N HIS A 78 -2.72 -3.68 -2.99
CA HIS A 78 -3.09 -4.34 -1.75
C HIS A 78 -1.88 -4.74 -0.89
N VAL A 79 -0.77 -5.15 -1.52
CA VAL A 79 0.49 -5.37 -0.78
C VAL A 79 0.96 -4.09 -0.08
N HIS A 80 0.90 -2.94 -0.75
CA HIS A 80 1.27 -1.67 -0.15
C HIS A 80 0.29 -1.25 0.97
N GLU A 81 -1.00 -1.58 0.85
CA GLU A 81 -1.98 -1.38 1.93
C GLU A 81 -1.61 -2.17 3.19
N LEU A 82 -1.15 -3.42 3.04
CA LEU A 82 -0.68 -4.22 4.17
C LEU A 82 0.56 -3.59 4.81
N ILE A 83 1.54 -3.16 4.02
CA ILE A 83 2.78 -2.55 4.52
C ILE A 83 2.48 -1.27 5.30
N ILE A 84 1.71 -0.33 4.72
CA ILE A 84 1.38 0.92 5.41
C ILE A 84 0.50 0.67 6.65
N GLY A 85 -0.29 -0.41 6.63
CA GLY A 85 -1.10 -0.82 7.74
C GLY A 85 -0.31 -1.32 8.94
N GLU A 86 0.73 -2.13 8.70
CA GLU A 86 1.67 -2.56 9.73
C GLU A 86 2.49 -1.38 10.27
N VAL A 87 2.99 -0.50 9.38
CA VAL A 87 3.70 0.73 9.81
C VAL A 87 2.81 1.58 10.71
N PHE A 88 1.54 1.76 10.35
CA PHE A 88 0.59 2.48 11.19
C PHE A 88 0.40 1.80 12.55
N THR A 89 0.25 0.47 12.57
CA THR A 89 0.05 -0.31 13.79
C THR A 89 1.26 -0.23 14.73
N VAL A 90 2.48 -0.27 14.17
CA VAL A 90 3.73 -0.09 14.94
C VAL A 90 3.82 1.30 15.56
N LEU A 91 3.43 2.33 14.81
CA LEU A 91 3.57 3.73 15.23
C LEU A 91 2.46 4.21 16.17
N PHE A 92 1.22 3.78 15.94
CA PHE A 92 0.03 4.27 16.66
C PHE A 92 -0.62 3.22 17.56
N GLY A 93 -0.12 1.98 17.54
CA GLY A 93 -0.69 0.84 18.24
C GLY A 93 -1.86 0.20 17.47
N PRO A 94 -2.30 -0.99 17.90
CA PRO A 94 -3.42 -1.69 17.27
C PRO A 94 -4.74 -0.93 17.50
N SER A 95 -5.53 -0.78 16.44
CA SER A 95 -6.88 -0.22 16.56
C SER A 95 -7.79 -1.21 17.29
N ARG A 96 -8.38 -0.80 18.42
CA ARG A 96 -9.30 -1.62 19.22
C ARG A 96 -10.78 -1.38 18.88
N GLY A 97 -11.07 -0.56 17.87
CA GLY A 97 -12.43 -0.20 17.46
C GLY A 97 -12.51 0.23 15.98
N PRO A 98 -13.73 0.47 15.47
CA PRO A 98 -13.96 0.85 14.07
C PRO A 98 -13.46 2.26 13.75
N ASN A 99 -13.18 3.07 14.78
CA ASN A 99 -12.74 4.45 14.64
C ASN A 99 -11.39 4.68 15.34
N ILE A 100 -10.53 5.47 14.69
CA ILE A 100 -9.25 5.91 15.24
C ILE A 100 -9.47 7.26 15.93
N GLY A 101 -9.28 7.32 17.24
CA GLY A 101 -9.65 8.50 18.04
C GLY A 101 -8.99 9.81 17.59
N MET A 102 -7.72 9.78 17.16
CA MET A 102 -7.05 10.99 16.66
C MET A 102 -7.68 11.52 15.37
N PHE A 103 -8.17 10.64 14.49
CA PHE A 103 -8.85 11.01 13.26
C PHE A 103 -10.24 11.58 13.52
N GLU A 104 -10.98 11.03 14.49
CA GLU A 104 -12.27 11.60 14.90
C GLU A 104 -12.11 13.01 15.47
N ARG A 105 -11.13 13.21 16.35
CA ARG A 105 -10.82 14.53 16.91
C ARG A 105 -10.43 15.52 15.81
N PHE A 106 -9.59 15.10 14.86
CA PHE A 106 -9.19 15.94 13.75
C PHE A 106 -10.36 16.31 12.84
N ARG A 107 -11.21 15.34 12.46
CA ARG A 107 -12.40 15.58 11.64
C ARG A 107 -13.38 16.52 12.32
N ALA A 108 -13.61 16.35 13.63
CA ALA A 108 -14.48 17.22 14.41
C ALA A 108 -13.92 18.64 14.54
N TYR A 109 -12.60 18.78 14.64
CA TYR A 109 -11.92 20.07 14.76
C TYR A 109 -11.70 20.79 13.43
N TRP A 110 -11.89 20.10 12.29
CA TRP A 110 -11.63 20.62 10.94
C TRP A 110 -12.18 22.04 10.65
N PRO A 111 -13.41 22.41 11.07
CA PRO A 111 -13.94 23.76 10.83
C PRO A 111 -13.12 24.90 11.46
N ASN A 112 -12.29 24.59 12.47
CA ASN A 112 -11.47 25.56 13.20
C ASN A 112 -10.02 25.65 12.67
N ILE A 113 -9.65 24.85 11.67
CA ILE A 113 -8.27 24.82 11.13
C ILE A 113 -8.08 25.97 10.15
N ASN A 114 -7.08 26.82 10.38
CA ASN A 114 -6.67 27.78 9.38
C ASN A 114 -5.84 27.10 8.27
N GLN A 115 -6.47 26.83 7.14
CA GLN A 115 -5.84 26.11 6.02
C GLN A 115 -4.62 26.83 5.41
N SER A 116 -4.49 28.15 5.58
CA SER A 116 -3.30 28.87 5.10
C SER A 116 -2.06 28.64 5.96
N ASN A 117 -2.21 28.13 7.19
CA ASN A 117 -1.12 27.93 8.14
C ASN A 117 -0.47 26.54 8.05
N HIS A 118 -0.69 25.81 6.95
CA HIS A 118 -0.02 24.53 6.74
C HIS A 118 1.51 24.71 6.71
N LYS A 119 2.23 23.73 7.26
CA LYS A 119 3.70 23.73 7.30
C LYS A 119 4.25 22.43 6.71
N PRO A 120 5.29 22.49 5.87
CA PRO A 120 5.92 21.28 5.32
C PRO A 120 6.61 20.48 6.42
N LEU A 121 7.15 19.31 6.05
CA LEU A 121 8.01 18.47 6.86
C LEU A 121 9.27 19.25 7.28
N ASP A 122 9.43 19.37 8.59
CA ASP A 122 10.48 20.13 9.29
C ASP A 122 11.22 19.21 10.27
N ASP A 123 11.71 18.09 9.76
CA ASP A 123 12.50 17.12 10.52
C ASP A 123 13.98 17.22 10.08
N ASP A 124 14.90 17.24 11.04
CA ASP A 124 16.35 17.37 10.77
C ASP A 124 16.88 16.28 9.82
N ARG A 125 16.24 15.09 9.80
CA ARG A 125 16.59 14.00 8.88
C ARG A 125 16.41 14.41 7.42
N MET A 126 15.56 15.39 7.10
CA MET A 126 15.44 15.91 5.74
C MET A 126 16.73 16.55 5.21
N ASN A 127 17.68 16.88 6.09
CA ASN A 127 19.01 17.36 5.70
C ASN A 127 19.98 16.21 5.36
N HIS A 128 19.60 14.96 5.63
CA HIS A 128 20.42 13.80 5.29
C HIS A 128 20.44 13.56 3.77
N SER A 129 21.63 13.28 3.23
CA SER A 129 21.87 13.14 1.79
C SER A 129 20.90 12.16 1.10
N LEU A 130 20.65 11.00 1.72
CA LEU A 130 19.71 10.01 1.19
C LEU A 130 18.28 10.55 1.03
N LEU A 131 17.76 11.29 2.02
CA LEU A 131 16.41 11.85 1.97
C LEU A 131 16.32 13.00 0.97
N GLN A 132 17.39 13.80 0.85
CA GLN A 132 17.47 14.83 -0.20
C GLN A 132 17.50 14.23 -1.61
N MET A 133 18.27 13.15 -1.82
CA MET A 133 18.30 12.43 -3.10
C MET A 133 16.94 11.84 -3.44
N MET A 134 16.31 11.14 -2.49
CA MET A 134 14.96 10.60 -2.71
C MET A 134 13.96 11.71 -3.02
N ARG A 135 13.98 12.82 -2.30
CA ARG A 135 13.13 13.99 -2.57
C ARG A 135 13.37 14.54 -3.99
N PHE A 136 14.62 14.60 -4.43
CA PHE A 136 14.99 15.08 -5.77
C PHE A 136 14.42 14.19 -6.88
N ASP A 137 14.31 12.88 -6.65
CA ASP A 137 13.70 11.94 -7.61
C ASP A 137 12.16 11.94 -7.52
N ILE A 138 11.63 11.97 -6.29
CA ILE A 138 10.21 11.82 -6.00
C ILE A 138 9.41 13.03 -6.47
N VAL A 139 9.89 14.25 -6.19
CA VAL A 139 9.13 15.46 -6.51
C VAL A 139 8.84 15.57 -8.01
N PRO A 140 9.84 15.47 -8.92
CA PRO A 140 9.59 15.46 -10.37
C PRO A 140 8.63 14.34 -10.79
N SER A 141 8.83 13.13 -10.27
CA SER A 141 7.97 11.98 -10.58
C SER A 141 6.50 12.27 -10.21
N LEU A 142 6.25 12.75 -8.99
CA LEU A 142 4.91 13.10 -8.50
C LEU A 142 4.29 14.28 -9.25
N THR A 143 5.08 15.29 -9.62
CA THR A 143 4.57 16.40 -10.44
C THR A 143 4.19 15.95 -11.85
N CYS A 144 4.90 14.97 -12.41
CA CYS A 144 4.56 14.39 -13.72
C CYS A 144 3.17 13.74 -13.69
N PHE A 145 2.82 13.05 -12.59
CA PHE A 145 1.48 12.47 -12.39
C PHE A 145 0.34 13.50 -12.35
N LEU A 146 0.65 14.77 -12.01
CA LEU A 146 -0.34 15.85 -11.97
C LEU A 146 -0.38 16.66 -13.28
N SER A 147 0.50 16.38 -14.24
CA SER A 147 0.60 17.17 -15.47
C SER A 147 -0.57 16.90 -16.42
N ALA A 148 -1.09 17.95 -17.06
CA ALA A 148 -2.21 17.85 -18.02
C ALA A 148 -1.82 17.10 -19.30
N ASP A 149 -0.52 16.97 -19.58
CA ASP A 149 0.04 16.24 -20.72
C ASP A 149 0.16 14.73 -20.47
N SER A 150 -0.11 14.29 -19.23
CA SER A 150 -0.17 12.87 -18.89
C SER A 150 -1.42 12.24 -19.52
N SER A 151 -1.25 11.11 -20.22
CA SER A 151 -2.38 10.30 -20.68
C SER A 151 -3.14 9.64 -19.51
N TYR A 152 -2.59 9.72 -18.29
CA TYR A 152 -3.19 9.17 -17.09
C TYR A 152 -4.06 10.22 -16.40
N ILE A 153 -5.37 9.96 -16.28
CA ILE A 153 -6.31 10.76 -15.49
C ILE A 153 -6.32 10.19 -14.06
N PRO A 154 -5.67 10.84 -13.08
CA PRO A 154 -5.64 10.33 -11.71
C PRO A 154 -7.05 10.41 -11.10
N ARG A 155 -7.43 9.37 -10.35
CA ARG A 155 -8.59 9.46 -9.45
C ARG A 155 -8.42 10.61 -8.48
N GLU A 156 -9.53 11.21 -8.06
CA GLU A 156 -9.52 12.39 -7.21
C GLU A 156 -8.83 12.19 -5.85
N ASP A 157 -8.93 10.99 -5.26
CA ASP A 157 -8.24 10.62 -4.02
C ASP A 157 -6.73 10.39 -4.24
N TYR A 158 -6.34 9.85 -5.40
CA TYR A 158 -4.94 9.71 -5.79
C TYR A 158 -4.31 11.09 -6.03
N LYS A 159 -5.04 11.97 -6.70
CA LYS A 159 -4.64 13.37 -6.90
C LYS A 159 -4.44 14.08 -5.56
N GLU A 160 -5.39 13.97 -4.64
CA GLU A 160 -5.26 14.54 -3.30
C GLU A 160 -4.05 13.95 -2.54
N LEU A 161 -3.84 12.64 -2.61
CA LEU A 161 -2.68 11.98 -1.98
C LEU A 161 -1.35 12.56 -2.50
N VAL A 162 -1.23 12.72 -3.82
CA VAL A 162 -0.02 13.26 -4.46
C VAL A 162 0.18 14.73 -4.11
N GLU A 163 -0.87 15.55 -4.17
CA GLU A 163 -0.81 16.98 -3.81
C GLU A 163 -0.39 17.16 -2.34
N LEU A 164 -0.98 16.39 -1.41
CA LEU A 164 -0.60 16.43 0.00
C LEU A 164 0.83 15.96 0.23
N CYS A 165 1.29 14.93 -0.48
CA CYS A 165 2.68 14.47 -0.42
C CYS A 165 3.65 15.58 -0.86
N LEU A 166 3.35 16.25 -1.98
CA LEU A 166 4.14 17.38 -2.49
C LEU A 166 4.18 18.54 -1.49
N LEU A 167 3.05 18.88 -0.87
CA LEU A 167 2.99 19.91 0.18
C LEU A 167 3.84 19.55 1.41
N VAL A 168 3.77 18.28 1.86
CA VAL A 168 4.61 17.80 2.97
C VAL A 168 6.10 17.85 2.61
N LEU A 169 6.46 17.53 1.36
CA LEU A 169 7.83 17.65 0.84
C LEU A 169 8.26 19.11 0.56
N GLY A 170 7.41 20.09 0.87
CA GLY A 170 7.69 21.52 0.68
C GLY A 170 7.79 21.95 -0.78
N TYR A 171 7.13 21.23 -1.69
CA TYR A 171 7.04 21.64 -3.08
C TYR A 171 6.03 22.80 -3.21
N PRO A 172 6.43 23.94 -3.80
CA PRO A 172 5.51 25.04 -4.03
C PRO A 172 4.52 24.66 -5.14
N MET A 173 3.26 24.43 -4.79
CA MET A 173 2.24 24.16 -5.79
C MET A 173 2.07 25.38 -6.71
N GLN A 174 2.16 25.17 -8.01
CA GLN A 174 1.97 26.20 -9.04
C GLN A 174 0.49 26.53 -9.19
N THR A 175 -0.09 27.26 -8.26
CA THR A 175 -1.40 27.91 -8.49
C THR A 175 -1.44 29.24 -7.76
N ASP A 176 -1.93 30.25 -8.47
CA ASP A 176 -1.99 31.69 -8.13
C ASP A 176 -2.88 32.03 -6.91
N GLY A 177 -3.08 31.11 -5.97
CA GLY A 177 -3.83 31.40 -4.76
C GLY A 177 -4.31 30.14 -4.04
N LYS A 178 -3.46 29.66 -3.12
CA LYS A 178 -3.77 28.72 -2.03
C LYS A 178 -4.38 27.37 -2.46
N TYR A 179 -3.61 26.29 -2.25
CA TYR A 179 -4.15 24.93 -2.30
C TYR A 179 -5.42 24.80 -1.45
N HIS A 180 -6.50 24.32 -2.06
CA HIS A 180 -7.76 24.09 -1.37
C HIS A 180 -7.78 22.68 -0.76
N PHE A 181 -7.70 22.59 0.57
CA PHE A 181 -7.73 21.28 1.22
C PHE A 181 -9.17 20.76 1.28
N ARG A 182 -9.36 19.54 0.77
CA ARG A 182 -10.65 18.85 0.92
C ARG A 182 -10.93 18.55 2.39
N VAL A 183 -12.20 18.52 2.75
CA VAL A 183 -12.64 18.12 4.10
C VAL A 183 -12.24 16.65 4.32
N PRO A 184 -11.71 16.28 5.51
CA PRO A 184 -11.43 14.89 5.83
C PRO A 184 -12.66 14.00 5.67
N GLY A 185 -12.60 13.08 4.69
CA GLY A 185 -13.69 12.20 4.33
C GLY A 185 -13.90 11.06 5.33
N ALA A 186 -14.84 10.16 5.02
CA ALA A 186 -15.00 8.93 5.78
C ALA A 186 -13.78 8.02 5.60
N TYR A 187 -13.25 7.48 6.70
CA TYR A 187 -12.28 6.39 6.67
C TYR A 187 -12.94 5.13 7.22
N HIS A 188 -12.65 4.00 6.58
CA HIS A 188 -12.99 2.67 7.09
C HIS A 188 -11.69 1.91 7.39
N MET A 189 -11.75 0.86 8.21
CA MET A 189 -10.55 0.12 8.61
C MET A 189 -9.73 -0.42 7.42
N ALA A 190 -10.40 -0.81 6.32
CA ALA A 190 -9.77 -1.33 5.12
C ALA A 190 -9.28 -0.25 4.11
N ARG A 191 -9.65 1.03 4.27
CA ARG A 191 -9.27 2.09 3.32
C ARG A 191 -7.99 2.79 3.76
N TRP A 192 -6.84 2.18 3.48
CA TRP A 192 -5.55 2.68 3.95
C TRP A 192 -5.14 4.02 3.34
N MET A 193 -5.45 4.28 2.07
CA MET A 193 -5.20 5.59 1.45
C MET A 193 -5.85 6.74 2.24
N ALA A 194 -7.11 6.58 2.67
CA ALA A 194 -7.79 7.59 3.46
C ALA A 194 -7.04 7.88 4.77
N LYS A 195 -6.51 6.85 5.44
CA LYS A 195 -5.71 7.01 6.66
C LYS A 195 -4.40 7.75 6.39
N VAL A 196 -3.76 7.49 5.24
CA VAL A 196 -2.56 8.24 4.82
C VAL A 196 -2.89 9.72 4.59
N ILE A 197 -3.97 10.02 3.85
CA ILE A 197 -4.46 11.39 3.63
C ILE A 197 -4.72 12.11 4.96
N TYR A 198 -5.35 11.42 5.93
CA TYR A 198 -5.55 11.96 7.28
C TYR A 198 -4.23 12.30 7.96
N CYS A 199 -3.25 11.38 7.97
CA CYS A 199 -1.95 11.61 8.57
C CYS A 199 -1.22 12.80 7.92
N LEU A 200 -1.19 12.88 6.60
CA LEU A 200 -0.53 13.99 5.90
C LEU A 200 -1.19 15.34 6.22
N LYS A 201 -2.53 15.42 6.21
CA LYS A 201 -3.25 16.64 6.62
C LYS A 201 -2.96 17.01 8.07
N MET A 202 -3.04 16.04 8.99
CA MET A 202 -2.75 16.27 10.40
C MET A 202 -1.33 16.79 10.60
N TYR A 203 -0.35 16.28 9.84
CA TYR A 203 1.02 16.76 9.91
C TYR A 203 1.14 18.18 9.41
N LEU A 204 0.57 18.47 8.24
CA LEU A 204 0.55 19.82 7.65
C LEU A 204 -0.06 20.86 8.62
N PHE A 205 -1.08 20.47 9.37
CA PHE A 205 -1.79 21.31 10.34
C PHE A 205 -1.40 21.07 11.80
N ARG A 206 -0.24 20.47 12.07
CA ARG A 206 0.21 20.11 13.44
C ARG A 206 0.29 21.29 14.42
N ASN A 207 0.40 22.53 13.90
CA ASN A 207 0.41 23.75 14.71
C ASN A 207 -1.00 24.31 14.97
N GLU A 208 -1.98 23.93 14.15
CA GLU A 208 -3.40 24.34 14.29
C GLU A 208 -4.20 23.30 15.08
N PHE A 209 -3.79 22.03 15.05
CA PHE A 209 -4.44 20.92 15.73
C PHE A 209 -3.56 20.37 16.85
N LYS A 210 -4.10 20.33 18.07
CA LYS A 210 -3.37 19.86 19.25
C LYS A 210 -3.14 18.34 19.21
N LEU A 211 -1.90 17.96 18.89
CA LEU A 211 -1.38 16.59 19.00
C LEU A 211 -0.71 16.38 20.36
N THR A 212 -0.80 15.17 20.89
CA THR A 212 0.06 14.75 22.02
C THR A 212 1.51 14.56 21.54
N ALA A 213 2.49 14.61 22.45
CA ALA A 213 3.90 14.39 22.07
C ALA A 213 4.13 13.03 21.39
N THR A 214 3.43 11.99 21.83
CA THR A 214 3.46 10.66 21.20
C THR A 214 2.87 10.68 19.80
N GLU A 215 1.69 11.31 19.63
CA GLU A 215 1.06 11.43 18.31
C GLU A 215 1.94 12.23 17.35
N THR A 216 2.53 13.34 17.80
CA THR A 216 3.45 14.14 16.98
C THR A 216 4.63 13.30 16.52
N LYS A 217 5.30 12.57 17.43
CA LYS A 217 6.43 11.71 17.08
C LYS A 217 6.03 10.64 16.06
N SER A 218 4.98 9.88 16.35
CA SER A 218 4.48 8.82 15.46
C SER A 218 4.03 9.36 14.11
N LEU A 219 3.42 10.54 14.08
CA LEU A 219 2.97 11.20 12.86
C LEU A 219 4.15 11.68 12.01
N THR A 220 5.24 12.17 12.61
CA THR A 220 6.47 12.51 11.90
C THR A 220 7.09 11.29 11.24
N GLU A 221 7.26 10.18 11.99
CA GLU A 221 7.78 8.92 11.44
C GLU A 221 6.90 8.40 10.30
N PHE A 222 5.58 8.45 10.48
CA PHE A 222 4.62 8.03 9.47
C PHE A 222 4.71 8.89 8.21
N CYS A 223 4.82 10.21 8.35
CA CYS A 223 4.91 11.12 7.20
C CYS A 223 6.22 10.96 6.43
N LEU A 224 7.35 10.74 7.12
CA LEU A 224 8.63 10.41 6.48
C LEU A 224 8.51 9.15 5.63
N PHE A 225 7.99 8.06 6.21
CA PHE A 225 7.76 6.81 5.48
C PHE A 225 6.76 6.99 4.33
N ALA A 226 5.63 7.65 4.60
CA ALA A 226 4.57 7.83 3.61
C ALA A 226 5.07 8.58 2.38
N THR A 227 5.76 9.71 2.58
CA THR A 227 6.19 10.59 1.49
C THR A 227 7.38 10.07 0.71
N HIS A 228 8.32 9.38 1.36
CA HIS A 228 9.55 8.92 0.72
C HIS A 228 9.47 7.50 0.17
N ILE A 229 8.56 6.69 0.70
CA ILE A 229 8.47 5.26 0.37
C ILE A 229 7.09 4.92 -0.19
N TYR A 230 6.04 5.09 0.60
CA TYR A 230 4.72 4.58 0.25
C TYR A 230 4.07 5.29 -0.94
N VAL A 231 3.99 6.63 -0.93
CA VAL A 231 3.31 7.38 -2.00
C VAL A 231 4.02 7.21 -3.34
N PRO A 232 5.36 7.36 -3.45
CA PRO A 232 6.06 7.08 -4.70
C PRO A 232 5.82 5.64 -5.19
N ALA A 233 5.91 4.66 -4.29
CA ALA A 233 5.67 3.26 -4.59
C ALA A 233 4.25 3.00 -5.10
N TRP A 234 3.25 3.57 -4.42
CA TRP A 234 1.84 3.45 -4.75
C TRP A 234 1.54 3.96 -6.15
N MET A 235 2.12 5.13 -6.50
CA MET A 235 1.94 5.75 -7.81
C MET A 235 2.71 5.02 -8.92
N LEU A 236 3.86 4.42 -8.59
CA LEU A 236 4.65 3.57 -9.51
C LEU A 236 4.11 2.15 -9.65
N CYS A 237 3.03 1.80 -8.95
CA CYS A 237 2.36 0.50 -9.08
C CYS A 237 1.02 0.64 -9.85
N PRO A 238 0.97 1.17 -11.08
CA PRO A 238 -0.30 1.37 -11.75
C PRO A 238 -0.95 0.06 -12.22
N ILE A 239 -0.19 -1.02 -12.41
CA ILE A 239 -0.66 -2.22 -13.15
C ILE A 239 -0.22 -3.52 -12.44
N PRO A 240 -1.14 -4.49 -12.22
CA PRO A 240 -0.83 -5.79 -11.62
C PRO A 240 0.23 -6.64 -12.34
N SER A 241 0.51 -6.34 -13.62
CA SER A 241 1.53 -7.02 -14.43
C SER A 241 2.95 -6.58 -14.11
N ASP A 242 3.11 -5.42 -13.46
CA ASP A 242 4.39 -5.01 -12.91
C ASP A 242 4.57 -5.76 -11.60
N ALA A 243 5.17 -6.94 -11.70
CA ALA A 243 5.63 -7.75 -10.57
C ALA A 243 6.26 -6.83 -9.51
N PRO A 244 6.11 -7.12 -8.19
CA PRO A 244 6.58 -6.25 -7.12
C PRO A 244 7.98 -5.77 -7.44
N ASP A 245 8.11 -4.47 -7.70
CA ASP A 245 9.33 -3.89 -8.26
C ASP A 245 10.45 -4.08 -7.21
N LEU A 246 11.21 -5.15 -7.39
CA LEU A 246 12.36 -5.57 -6.57
C LEU A 246 13.26 -4.37 -6.19
N PRO A 247 13.51 -3.38 -7.07
CA PRO A 247 14.26 -2.17 -6.76
C PRO A 247 13.65 -1.31 -5.66
N LEU A 248 12.32 -1.17 -5.58
CA LEU A 248 11.66 -0.44 -4.52
C LEU A 248 11.87 -1.16 -3.18
N PHE A 249 11.60 -2.46 -3.11
CA PHE A 249 11.84 -3.26 -1.90
C PHE A 249 13.30 -3.19 -1.46
N GLN A 250 14.25 -3.22 -2.41
CA GLN A 250 15.67 -3.03 -2.13
C GLN A 250 15.96 -1.62 -1.59
N LYS A 251 15.36 -0.57 -2.16
CA LYS A 251 15.47 0.82 -1.68
C LYS A 251 14.87 0.97 -0.28
N VAL A 252 13.68 0.44 -0.02
CA VAL A 252 13.06 0.44 1.32
C VAL A 252 13.95 -0.31 2.31
N ALA A 253 14.44 -1.49 1.95
CA ALA A 253 15.33 -2.27 2.80
C ALA A 253 16.63 -1.49 3.12
N ASN A 254 17.20 -0.78 2.15
CA ASN A 254 18.38 0.05 2.36
C ASN A 254 18.08 1.26 3.26
N VAL A 255 16.94 1.93 3.07
CA VAL A 255 16.49 3.02 3.94
C VAL A 255 16.29 2.51 5.35
N VAL A 256 15.51 1.43 5.55
CA VAL A 256 15.25 0.81 6.86
C VAL A 256 16.55 0.37 7.54
N LYS A 257 17.51 -0.19 6.80
CA LYS A 257 18.84 -0.54 7.32
C LYS A 257 19.69 0.68 7.69
N SER A 258 19.47 1.81 7.03
CA SER A 258 20.18 3.08 7.29
C SER A 258 19.55 3.90 8.41
N LEU A 259 18.28 3.65 8.75
CA LEU A 259 17.64 4.24 9.91
C LEU A 259 18.31 3.69 11.17
N LYS A 260 18.93 4.57 11.97
CA LYS A 260 19.41 4.21 13.30
C LYS A 260 18.22 3.79 14.16
N VAL A 261 18.02 2.49 14.30
CA VAL A 261 17.08 1.92 15.26
C VAL A 261 17.51 2.40 16.63
N VAL A 262 16.69 3.21 17.29
CA VAL A 262 16.85 3.48 18.72
C VAL A 262 16.44 2.18 19.41
N ASN A 263 17.45 1.51 19.93
CA ASN A 263 17.54 0.07 20.12
C ASN A 263 16.75 -0.48 21.33
N ASP A 264 15.68 0.18 21.79
CA ASP A 264 15.03 -0.26 23.03
C ASP A 264 14.32 -1.61 22.88
N THR A 265 13.66 -1.84 21.73
CA THR A 265 12.91 -3.09 21.50
C THR A 265 13.83 -4.24 21.09
N ALA A 266 14.87 -3.95 20.30
CA ALA A 266 15.85 -4.95 19.88
C ALA A 266 16.81 -5.31 21.04
N GLU A 267 17.26 -4.36 21.87
CA GLU A 267 18.01 -4.67 23.11
C GLU A 267 17.18 -5.52 24.07
N ARG A 268 15.89 -5.21 24.26
CA ARG A 268 15.02 -6.01 25.13
C ARG A 268 14.80 -7.42 24.57
N THR A 269 14.65 -7.56 23.25
CA THR A 269 14.46 -8.87 22.60
C THR A 269 15.73 -9.71 22.66
N VAL A 270 16.90 -9.10 22.43
CA VAL A 270 18.20 -9.76 22.57
C VAL A 270 18.43 -10.15 24.03
N ALA A 271 18.16 -9.26 25.00
CA ALA A 271 18.29 -9.58 26.42
C ALA A 271 17.35 -10.72 26.86
N LEU A 272 16.10 -10.73 26.35
CA LEU A 272 15.16 -11.83 26.61
C LEU A 272 15.62 -13.14 25.99
N MET A 273 16.08 -13.12 24.74
CA MET A 273 16.63 -14.31 24.07
C MET A 273 17.89 -14.82 24.75
N THR A 274 18.80 -13.94 25.19
CA THR A 274 20.02 -14.31 25.92
C THR A 274 19.68 -14.94 27.28
N ASN A 275 18.78 -14.33 28.06
CA ASN A 275 18.36 -14.88 29.35
C ASN A 275 17.62 -16.23 29.19
N PHE A 276 16.73 -16.33 28.20
CA PHE A 276 16.01 -17.55 27.91
C PHE A 276 16.96 -18.68 27.46
N ASN A 277 17.90 -18.38 26.59
CA ASN A 277 18.85 -19.38 26.11
C ASN A 277 19.80 -19.88 27.20
N GLN A 278 20.27 -19.00 28.10
CA GLN A 278 21.08 -19.38 29.25
C GLN A 278 20.32 -20.24 30.27
N SER A 279 18.99 -20.18 30.28
CA SER A 279 18.16 -21.05 31.11
C SER A 279 18.00 -22.47 30.54
N ILE A 280 18.21 -22.64 29.23
CA ILE A 280 18.05 -23.92 28.53
C ILE A 280 19.36 -24.71 28.51
N THR A 281 20.47 -24.08 28.11
CA THR A 281 21.78 -24.75 28.07
C THR A 281 22.92 -23.71 28.13
N LYS A 282 24.03 -24.09 28.75
CA LYS A 282 25.28 -23.29 28.75
C LYS A 282 26.28 -23.79 27.70
N ASN A 283 25.91 -24.80 26.92
CA ASN A 283 26.76 -25.39 25.89
C ASN A 283 26.62 -24.63 24.56
N GLU A 284 27.70 -23.97 24.12
CA GLU A 284 27.71 -23.12 22.91
C GLU A 284 27.39 -23.89 21.62
N THR A 285 27.74 -25.17 21.54
CA THR A 285 27.51 -25.99 20.34
C THR A 285 26.02 -26.36 20.18
N GLU A 286 25.29 -26.51 21.28
CA GLU A 286 23.84 -26.72 21.25
C GLU A 286 23.09 -25.42 20.96
N LEU A 287 23.62 -24.29 21.43
CA LEU A 287 23.07 -22.96 21.18
C LEU A 287 23.07 -22.60 19.69
N GLN A 288 24.13 -22.95 18.96
CA GLN A 288 24.20 -22.70 17.52
C GLN A 288 23.20 -23.52 16.69
N LYS A 289 22.78 -24.69 17.17
CA LYS A 289 21.77 -25.53 16.48
C LYS A 289 20.36 -24.95 16.58
N LEU A 290 20.06 -24.17 17.62
CA LEU A 290 18.75 -23.52 17.81
C LEU A 290 18.50 -22.34 16.84
N ILE A 291 19.54 -21.81 16.17
CA ILE A 291 19.48 -20.51 15.46
C ILE A 291 19.48 -20.64 13.92
N GLN A 292 19.67 -21.83 13.33
CA GLN A 292 19.73 -21.97 11.86
C GLN A 292 18.35 -22.05 11.19
N ILE A 293 17.97 -21.03 10.41
CA ILE A 293 16.86 -21.06 9.44
C ILE A 293 17.45 -21.08 8.01
N ASN A 294 16.96 -22.02 7.20
CA ASN A 294 17.44 -22.39 5.85
C ASN A 294 17.21 -21.32 4.77
N SER A 295 18.19 -21.16 3.88
CA SER A 295 18.18 -20.26 2.72
C SER A 295 18.34 -21.06 1.41
N THR A 296 17.37 -21.01 0.50
CA THR A 296 17.56 -21.46 -0.90
C THR A 296 16.62 -20.73 -1.89
N GLU A 297 17.25 -19.90 -2.75
CA GLU A 297 17.04 -19.57 -4.18
C GLU A 297 15.65 -19.55 -4.87
N LEU A 298 15.40 -18.47 -5.63
CA LEU A 298 14.44 -18.39 -6.75
C LEU A 298 14.99 -17.46 -7.85
N SER A 299 15.12 -17.98 -9.07
CA SER A 299 15.44 -17.27 -10.31
C SER A 299 14.16 -17.06 -11.13
N PHE A 300 13.93 -15.85 -11.68
CA PHE A 300 12.75 -15.54 -12.52
C PHE A 300 13.15 -14.84 -13.82
N GLY A 301 12.60 -15.32 -14.94
CA GLY A 301 12.65 -14.70 -16.26
C GLY A 301 11.44 -13.79 -16.51
N ILE A 302 11.68 -12.64 -17.14
CA ILE A 302 10.69 -11.59 -17.40
C ILE A 302 10.04 -11.85 -18.77
N ILE A 303 8.71 -12.02 -18.80
CA ILE A 303 7.91 -11.96 -20.03
C ILE A 303 7.16 -10.63 -20.03
N LYS A 304 7.50 -9.77 -21.00
CA LYS A 304 6.94 -8.42 -21.16
C LYS A 304 5.64 -8.51 -21.99
N LEU A 305 4.49 -8.27 -21.36
CA LEU A 305 3.22 -8.09 -22.08
C LEU A 305 2.95 -6.58 -22.27
N PRO A 306 2.44 -6.14 -23.43
CA PRO A 306 2.22 -4.73 -23.72
C PRO A 306 0.95 -4.16 -23.04
N LEU A 307 1.08 -2.96 -22.48
CA LEU A 307 0.07 -2.06 -21.87
C LEU A 307 -0.81 -1.39 -22.96
N PRO A 308 -1.93 -0.65 -22.66
CA PRO A 308 -2.35 -0.03 -21.38
C PRO A 308 -3.86 -0.06 -21.02
N CYS A 309 -4.23 0.18 -19.75
CA CYS A 309 -5.52 0.75 -19.28
C CYS A 309 -5.47 0.89 -17.72
N GLU A 310 -5.63 2.06 -17.08
CA GLU A 310 -6.82 2.92 -16.87
C GLU A 310 -7.94 2.29 -16.03
N ASN A 311 -7.96 2.61 -14.72
CA ASN A 311 -9.03 2.37 -13.74
C ASN A 311 -9.09 1.00 -13.01
N CYS A 312 -8.10 0.72 -12.16
CA CYS A 312 -8.28 -0.22 -11.05
C CYS A 312 -9.26 0.34 -9.98
N LEU A 313 -10.56 0.20 -10.19
CA LEU A 313 -11.63 0.56 -9.24
C LEU A 313 -11.51 -0.21 -7.90
N PHE A 314 -11.41 0.57 -6.82
CA PHE A 314 -11.53 0.33 -5.36
C PHE A 314 -11.29 -1.04 -4.69
N SER A 315 -10.91 -0.90 -3.41
CA SER A 315 -10.87 -1.87 -2.32
C SER A 315 -12.22 -2.55 -1.99
N VAL A 316 -12.75 -3.39 -2.89
CA VAL A 316 -13.85 -4.32 -2.61
C VAL A 316 -13.57 -5.64 -3.33
N GLU A 317 -12.80 -6.55 -2.75
CA GLU A 317 -12.64 -7.96 -3.19
C GLU A 317 -12.91 -8.21 -4.69
N TYR A 318 -12.17 -7.55 -5.58
CA TYR A 318 -12.42 -7.67 -7.01
C TYR A 318 -11.54 -8.76 -7.60
N PHE A 319 -12.20 -9.67 -8.31
CA PHE A 319 -11.60 -10.64 -9.20
C PHE A 319 -11.62 -10.03 -10.62
N VAL A 320 -10.48 -9.55 -11.11
CA VAL A 320 -10.35 -9.01 -12.47
C VAL A 320 -9.75 -10.10 -13.35
N ILE A 321 -10.35 -10.37 -14.50
CA ILE A 321 -9.95 -11.47 -15.37
C ILE A 321 -9.38 -10.89 -16.67
N LEU A 322 -8.25 -11.41 -17.16
CA LEU A 322 -7.59 -10.97 -18.40
C LEU A 322 -7.91 -11.92 -19.55
N SER A 323 -8.27 -11.38 -20.72
CA SER A 323 -8.62 -12.12 -21.95
C SER A 323 -7.83 -11.60 -23.15
N ILE A 324 -7.60 -12.43 -24.16
CA ILE A 324 -6.87 -12.03 -25.38
C ILE A 324 -7.79 -11.43 -26.46
N ASN A 325 -9.12 -11.66 -26.44
CA ASN A 325 -9.97 -11.24 -27.56
C ASN A 325 -11.33 -10.68 -27.13
N LEU A 326 -11.62 -9.45 -27.59
CA LEU A 326 -12.86 -9.05 -28.25
C LEU A 326 -12.55 -8.00 -29.32
#